data_AF-A0A2D7GCJ4-F1
#
_entry.id   AF-A0A2D7GCJ4-F1
#
_cell.length_a   1.000
_cell.length_b   1.000
_cell.length_c   1.000
_cell.angle_alpha   90.00
_cell.angle_beta   90.00
_cell.angle_gamma   90.00
#
_symmetry.space_group_name_H-M   'P 1'
#
loop_
_entity.id
_entity.type
_entity.pdbx_description
1 polymer ?
#
loop_
_entity_poly.entity_id
_entity_poly.type
_entity_poly.pdbx_seq_one_letter_code
_entity_poly.pdbx_strand_id
1 'polypeptide(L)'
;MIELATHNVFIEGPDCSGKTTLIKNVHNLTGYQWHLMDRSQISRRIFAKMYDRSLPDIDYNFKREVFNLNNIFILLIPEWEVIEERFRKRGDEIHNKDSLRKVYDAFVEDSDFLVNLPNVYLFSGKDLASPEVSRDKLISLLRSRSHMTTEGISNMICKLSSASPMNECTGMSLSLFPDCQFSGATREILNLQGEKEYYGKIFYGMLRKIKDEIAGRNEYNLPQTISSRRFIHTNDSCISLVHTICREETLDVHVVARSTNVLEKLRHDLDFIQYLSSQISRELSKLSKIKKVQIRLNFNSAHILSAINPKG
;
A
#
# COMPACT_ATOMS: atom_id res chain seq x y z
N MET A 1 -8.04 -1.12 -15.79
CA MET A 1 -8.19 -1.57 -14.38
C MET A 1 -6.78 -1.67 -13.78
N ILE A 2 -6.62 -1.35 -12.49
CA ILE A 2 -5.32 -1.39 -11.81
C ILE A 2 -5.38 -2.39 -10.69
N GLU A 3 -4.35 -3.22 -10.57
CA GLU A 3 -4.17 -4.07 -9.42
C GLU A 3 -3.30 -3.38 -8.36
N LEU A 4 -3.82 -3.23 -7.15
CA LEU A 4 -3.01 -2.87 -5.98
C LEU A 4 -2.29 -4.14 -5.50
N ALA A 5 -0.96 -4.14 -5.58
CA ALA A 5 -0.18 -5.29 -5.16
C ALA A 5 -0.43 -5.61 -3.68
N THR A 6 -0.60 -6.88 -3.35
CA THR A 6 -0.57 -7.35 -1.96
C THR A 6 0.76 -8.05 -1.73
N HIS A 7 1.63 -7.46 -0.90
CA HIS A 7 2.92 -8.04 -0.57
C HIS A 7 2.81 -8.97 0.64
N ASN A 8 2.27 -8.45 1.74
CA ASN A 8 2.14 -9.20 2.99
C ASN A 8 0.72 -9.08 3.53
N VAL A 9 0.22 -10.18 4.09
CA VAL A 9 -1.02 -10.22 4.85
C VAL A 9 -0.68 -10.65 6.27
N PHE A 10 -0.68 -9.71 7.19
CA PHE A 10 -0.41 -9.95 8.60
C PHE A 10 -1.69 -10.37 9.31
N ILE A 11 -1.65 -11.51 9.97
CA ILE A 11 -2.72 -11.99 10.83
C ILE A 11 -2.32 -11.68 12.26
N GLU A 12 -3.11 -10.81 12.89
CA GLU A 12 -2.88 -10.24 14.21
C GLU A 12 -3.98 -10.69 15.18
N GLY A 13 -3.70 -10.58 16.47
CA GLY A 13 -4.67 -10.87 17.53
C GLY A 13 -4.04 -11.58 18.73
N PRO A 14 -4.79 -11.70 19.83
CA PRO A 14 -4.32 -12.35 21.05
C PRO A 14 -4.04 -13.83 20.82
N ASP A 15 -3.37 -14.47 21.78
CA ASP A 15 -3.19 -15.91 21.75
C ASP A 15 -4.55 -16.64 21.82
N CYS A 16 -4.61 -17.82 21.22
CA CYS A 16 -5.86 -18.57 20.98
C CYS A 16 -6.91 -17.90 20.04
N SER A 17 -6.59 -16.79 19.35
CA SER A 17 -7.53 -16.15 18.42
C SER A 17 -7.81 -16.94 17.13
N GLY A 18 -6.97 -17.92 16.80
CA GLY A 18 -7.14 -18.77 15.61
C GLY A 18 -6.27 -18.39 14.42
N LYS A 19 -5.24 -17.54 14.61
CA LYS A 19 -4.31 -17.08 13.56
C LYS A 19 -3.74 -18.23 12.72
N THR A 20 -3.10 -19.20 13.39
CA THR A 20 -2.48 -20.36 12.73
C THR A 20 -3.49 -21.18 11.92
N THR A 21 -4.70 -21.35 12.45
CA THR A 21 -5.78 -22.08 11.75
C THR A 21 -6.21 -21.34 10.49
N LEU A 22 -6.41 -20.02 10.57
CA LEU A 22 -6.78 -19.21 9.41
C LEU A 22 -5.70 -19.25 8.33
N ILE A 23 -4.43 -19.04 8.70
CA ILE A 23 -3.29 -19.07 7.77
C ILE A 23 -3.24 -20.41 7.04
N LYS A 24 -3.26 -21.53 7.77
CA LYS A 24 -3.25 -22.88 7.20
C LYS A 24 -4.43 -23.10 6.25
N ASN A 25 -5.63 -22.70 6.66
CA ASN A 25 -6.84 -22.90 5.85
C ASN A 25 -6.81 -22.10 4.55
N VAL A 26 -6.30 -20.88 4.56
CA VAL A 26 -6.13 -20.08 3.34
C VAL A 26 -5.06 -20.71 2.44
N HIS A 27 -3.87 -21.02 2.98
CA HIS A 27 -2.80 -21.63 2.18
C HIS A 27 -3.20 -22.97 1.54
N ASN A 28 -3.89 -23.83 2.28
CA ASN A 28 -4.40 -25.10 1.77
C ASN A 28 -5.37 -24.91 0.60
N LEU A 29 -6.24 -23.89 0.67
CA LEU A 29 -7.24 -23.64 -0.37
C LEU A 29 -6.67 -22.91 -1.59
N THR A 30 -5.69 -22.03 -1.38
CA THR A 30 -5.23 -21.08 -2.41
C THR A 30 -3.86 -21.43 -2.97
N GLY A 31 -3.23 -22.50 -2.49
CA GLY A 31 -1.91 -22.93 -2.97
C GLY A 31 -0.83 -21.88 -2.74
N TYR A 32 -0.81 -21.23 -1.57
CA TYR A 32 0.16 -20.19 -1.22
C TYR A 32 0.14 -18.93 -2.12
N GLN A 33 -0.99 -18.63 -2.76
CA GLN A 33 -1.15 -17.41 -3.58
C GLN A 33 -0.73 -16.10 -2.88
N TRP A 34 -0.87 -16.01 -1.55
CA TRP A 34 -0.49 -14.84 -0.76
C TRP A 34 0.50 -15.18 0.36
N HIS A 35 1.40 -14.23 0.62
CA HIS A 35 2.33 -14.31 1.75
C HIS A 35 1.61 -13.89 3.04
N LEU A 36 1.25 -14.88 3.86
CA LEU A 36 0.55 -14.71 5.14
C LEU A 36 1.55 -14.84 6.29
N MET A 37 1.54 -13.87 7.22
CA MET A 37 2.46 -13.81 8.36
C MET A 37 1.69 -13.79 9.68
N ASP A 38 2.19 -14.53 10.66
CA ASP A 38 1.68 -14.49 12.04
C ASP A 38 2.43 -13.39 12.80
N ARG A 39 1.72 -12.29 13.11
CA ARG A 39 2.23 -11.08 13.78
C ARG A 39 3.12 -10.16 12.92
N SER A 40 3.17 -8.89 13.33
CA SER A 40 3.85 -7.77 12.68
C SER A 40 4.37 -6.77 13.73
N GLN A 41 4.77 -5.56 13.30
CA GLN A 41 5.02 -4.44 14.22
C GLN A 41 3.80 -4.07 15.09
N ILE A 42 2.56 -4.40 14.71
CA ILE A 42 1.35 -4.18 15.55
C ILE A 42 1.49 -4.96 16.85
N SER A 43 1.62 -6.29 16.75
CA SER A 43 1.87 -7.14 17.92
C SER A 43 3.06 -6.62 18.73
N ARG A 44 4.19 -6.32 18.08
CA ARG A 44 5.39 -5.85 18.78
C ARG A 44 5.12 -4.58 19.59
N ARG A 45 4.34 -3.64 19.05
CA ARG A 45 3.95 -2.38 19.73
C ARG A 45 3.04 -2.63 20.92
N ILE A 46 2.02 -3.47 20.76
CA ILE A 46 1.11 -3.87 21.84
C ILE A 46 1.89 -4.50 22.99
N PHE A 47 2.75 -5.49 22.70
CA PHE A 47 3.54 -6.15 23.74
C PHE A 47 4.58 -5.23 24.39
N ALA A 48 5.16 -4.30 23.65
CA ALA A 48 6.08 -3.32 24.23
C ALA A 48 5.35 -2.40 25.23
N LYS A 49 4.17 -1.88 24.86
CA LYS A 49 3.32 -1.07 25.74
C LYS A 49 2.88 -1.87 26.98
N MET A 50 2.41 -3.10 26.79
CA MET A 50 1.89 -3.94 27.87
C MET A 50 2.96 -4.31 28.92
N TYR A 51 4.22 -4.44 28.51
CA TYR A 51 5.34 -4.79 29.39
C TYR A 51 6.25 -3.61 29.73
N ASP A 52 5.82 -2.37 29.46
CA ASP A 52 6.59 -1.14 29.68
C ASP A 52 8.03 -1.21 29.13
N ARG A 53 8.17 -1.77 27.93
CA ARG A 53 9.46 -1.93 27.26
C ARG A 53 9.75 -0.70 26.42
N SER A 54 10.82 0.01 26.77
CA SER A 54 11.37 1.06 25.92
C SER A 54 12.05 0.44 24.70
N LEU A 55 11.42 0.58 23.54
CA LEU A 55 11.97 0.18 22.25
C LEU A 55 12.16 1.42 21.39
N PRO A 56 13.40 1.87 21.18
CA PRO A 56 13.70 2.93 20.22
C PRO A 56 13.09 2.59 18.86
N ASP A 57 12.53 3.59 18.19
CA ASP A 57 11.97 3.51 16.83
C ASP A 57 10.73 2.63 16.65
N ILE A 58 10.06 2.18 17.72
CA ILE A 58 8.89 1.28 17.58
C ILE A 58 7.76 1.93 16.76
N ASP A 59 7.46 3.20 17.02
CA ASP A 59 6.42 3.94 16.30
C ASP A 59 6.83 4.23 14.85
N TYR A 60 8.13 4.48 14.61
CA TYR A 60 8.65 4.65 13.26
C TYR A 60 8.52 3.36 12.44
N ASN A 61 8.91 2.23 13.02
CA ASN A 61 8.80 0.92 12.37
C ASN A 61 7.34 0.52 12.12
N PHE A 62 6.46 0.76 13.10
CA PHE A 62 5.02 0.57 12.96
C PHE A 62 4.47 1.40 11.79
N LYS A 63 4.74 2.71 11.76
CA LYS A 63 4.29 3.60 10.68
C LYS A 63 4.81 3.13 9.32
N ARG A 64 6.10 2.78 9.21
CA ARG A 64 6.68 2.30 7.94
C ARG A 64 6.00 1.03 7.43
N GLU A 65 5.63 0.11 8.32
CA GLU A 65 4.95 -1.14 7.94
C GLU A 65 3.49 -0.90 7.56
N VAL A 66 2.78 -0.07 8.32
CA VAL A 66 1.35 0.21 8.12
C VAL A 66 1.10 1.16 6.94
N PHE A 67 1.96 2.15 6.73
CA PHE A 67 1.83 3.13 5.64
C PHE A 67 2.30 2.59 4.29
N ASN A 68 2.81 1.36 4.27
CA ASN A 68 2.92 0.59 3.04
C ASN A 68 1.55 -0.04 2.74
N LEU A 69 0.79 0.55 1.82
CA LEU A 69 -0.57 0.10 1.49
C LEU A 69 -0.60 -1.25 0.73
N ASN A 70 0.57 -1.79 0.35
CA ASN A 70 0.68 -3.16 -0.13
C ASN A 70 0.62 -4.21 0.99
N ASN A 71 0.73 -3.78 2.26
CA ASN A 71 0.51 -4.63 3.42
C ASN A 71 -0.96 -4.56 3.85
N ILE A 72 -1.50 -5.71 4.25
CA ILE A 72 -2.85 -5.86 4.80
C ILE A 72 -2.73 -6.44 6.21
N PHE A 73 -3.54 -5.96 7.13
CA PHE A 73 -3.57 -6.43 8.51
C PHE A 73 -4.99 -6.94 8.83
N ILE A 74 -5.07 -8.16 9.34
CA ILE A 74 -6.31 -8.78 9.79
C ILE A 74 -6.24 -8.95 11.31
N LEU A 75 -7.02 -8.15 12.04
CA LEU A 75 -7.14 -8.27 13.48
C LEU A 75 -8.19 -9.34 13.81
N LEU A 76 -7.77 -10.49 14.33
CA LEU A 76 -8.66 -11.54 14.80
C LEU A 76 -8.94 -11.34 16.28
N ILE A 77 -10.14 -10.85 16.60
CA ILE A 77 -10.56 -10.60 17.99
C ILE A 77 -11.91 -11.32 18.22
N PRO A 78 -11.88 -12.63 18.56
CA PRO A 78 -13.07 -13.34 19.02
C PRO A 78 -13.60 -12.75 20.33
N GLU A 79 -14.82 -13.13 20.74
CA GLU A 79 -15.29 -12.87 22.10
C GLU A 79 -14.36 -13.55 23.13
N TRP A 80 -14.22 -12.93 24.30
CA TRP A 80 -13.32 -13.44 25.35
C TRP A 80 -13.62 -14.88 25.74
N GLU A 81 -14.90 -15.26 25.83
CA GLU A 81 -15.34 -16.59 26.21
C GLU A 81 -14.79 -17.66 25.24
N VAL A 82 -14.70 -17.31 23.95
CA VAL A 82 -14.13 -18.20 22.92
C VAL A 82 -12.62 -18.35 23.11
N ILE A 83 -11.91 -17.26 23.43
CA ILE A 83 -10.47 -17.29 23.73
C ILE A 83 -10.21 -18.15 24.97
N GLU A 84 -10.96 -17.93 26.04
CA GLU A 84 -10.84 -18.66 27.30
C GLU A 84 -11.12 -20.15 27.12
N GLU A 85 -12.17 -20.52 26.38
CA GLU A 85 -12.49 -21.92 26.12
C GLU A 85 -11.37 -22.62 25.33
N ARG A 86 -10.84 -21.96 24.29
CA ARG A 86 -9.72 -22.48 23.49
C ARG A 86 -8.47 -22.66 24.33
N PHE A 87 -8.16 -21.68 25.18
CA PHE A 87 -7.05 -21.74 26.11
C PHE A 87 -7.20 -22.92 27.08
N ARG A 88 -8.39 -23.13 27.66
CA ARG A 88 -8.65 -24.25 28.57
C ARG A 88 -8.45 -25.61 27.90
N LYS A 89 -8.78 -25.74 26.61
CA LYS A 89 -8.60 -26.99 25.84
C LYS A 89 -7.14 -27.24 25.47
N ARG A 90 -6.40 -26.20 25.06
CA ARG A 90 -5.04 -26.32 24.54
C ARG A 90 -3.96 -26.26 25.62
N GLY A 91 -4.19 -25.46 26.66
CA GLY A 91 -3.14 -24.95 27.54
C GLY A 91 -2.24 -23.92 26.84
N ASP A 92 -1.38 -23.26 27.63
CA ASP A 92 -0.29 -22.41 27.16
C ASP A 92 0.85 -22.49 28.17
N GLU A 93 2.09 -22.50 27.68
CA GLU A 93 3.29 -22.53 28.54
C GLU A 93 3.65 -21.13 29.04
N ILE A 94 3.20 -20.09 28.33
CA ILE A 94 3.60 -18.70 28.56
C ILE A 94 2.54 -17.95 29.39
N HIS A 95 1.26 -18.26 29.15
CA HIS A 95 0.15 -17.51 29.73
C HIS A 95 -0.62 -18.31 30.77
N ASN A 96 -0.99 -17.65 31.87
CA ASN A 96 -2.15 -18.00 32.67
C ASN A 96 -3.39 -17.21 32.20
N LYS A 97 -4.58 -17.58 32.68
CA LYS A 97 -5.86 -16.92 32.29
C LYS A 97 -5.80 -15.40 32.41
N ASP A 98 -5.28 -14.88 33.52
CA ASP A 98 -5.23 -13.44 33.78
C ASP A 98 -4.26 -12.72 32.83
N SER A 99 -3.10 -13.30 32.57
CA SER A 99 -2.14 -12.76 31.61
C SER A 99 -2.67 -12.80 30.18
N LEU A 100 -3.41 -13.84 29.80
CA LEU A 100 -4.07 -13.93 28.50
C LEU A 100 -5.17 -12.87 28.37
N ARG A 101 -5.92 -12.62 29.45
CA ARG A 101 -6.93 -11.55 29.49
C ARG A 101 -6.31 -10.18 29.26
N LYS A 102 -5.16 -9.89 29.90
CA LYS A 102 -4.43 -8.64 29.67
C LYS A 102 -4.00 -8.48 28.20
N VAL A 103 -3.51 -9.56 27.57
CA VAL A 103 -3.17 -9.54 26.14
C VAL A 103 -4.41 -9.26 25.30
N TYR A 104 -5.53 -9.94 25.59
CA TYR A 104 -6.80 -9.73 24.91
C TYR A 104 -7.26 -8.28 24.98
N ASP A 105 -7.34 -7.72 26.20
CA ASP A 105 -7.81 -6.35 26.43
C ASP A 105 -6.88 -5.33 25.72
N ALA A 106 -5.57 -5.57 25.70
CA ALA A 106 -4.63 -4.71 24.97
C ALA A 106 -4.84 -4.72 23.45
N PHE A 107 -5.18 -5.87 22.85
CA PHE A 107 -5.56 -5.95 21.43
C PHE A 107 -6.89 -5.26 21.15
N VAL A 108 -7.87 -5.37 22.05
CA VAL A 108 -9.16 -4.68 21.94
C VAL A 108 -8.95 -3.17 21.96
N GLU A 109 -8.21 -2.66 22.95
CA GLU A 109 -7.90 -1.23 23.10
C GLU A 109 -7.21 -0.66 21.86
N ASP A 110 -6.17 -1.32 21.36
CA ASP A 110 -5.45 -0.83 20.18
C ASP A 110 -6.29 -0.97 18.89
N SER A 111 -7.27 -1.89 18.85
CA SER A 111 -8.10 -2.10 17.67
C SER A 111 -8.95 -0.88 17.31
N ASP A 112 -9.42 -0.12 18.30
CA ASP A 112 -10.26 1.08 18.10
C ASP A 112 -9.57 2.13 17.23
N PHE A 113 -8.26 2.30 17.41
CA PHE A 113 -7.45 3.15 16.55
C PHE A 113 -7.16 2.49 15.20
N LEU A 114 -6.70 1.23 15.23
CA LEU A 114 -6.17 0.55 14.05
C LEU A 114 -7.21 0.37 12.94
N VAL A 115 -8.48 0.12 13.27
CA VAL A 115 -9.55 -0.08 12.27
C VAL A 115 -9.87 1.17 11.43
N ASN A 116 -9.40 2.34 11.86
CA ASN A 116 -9.51 3.57 11.07
C ASN A 116 -8.55 3.60 9.88
N LEU A 117 -7.54 2.73 9.87
CA LEU A 117 -6.58 2.64 8.76
C LEU A 117 -7.20 1.87 7.57
N PRO A 118 -6.89 2.23 6.31
CA PRO A 118 -7.52 1.64 5.12
C PRO A 118 -7.05 0.22 4.79
N ASN A 119 -6.01 -0.26 5.47
CA ASN A 119 -5.42 -1.57 5.25
C ASN A 119 -5.49 -2.49 6.48
N VAL A 120 -6.27 -2.10 7.49
CA VAL A 120 -6.54 -2.91 8.68
C VAL A 120 -8.01 -3.34 8.66
N TYR A 121 -8.26 -4.62 8.92
CA TYR A 121 -9.59 -5.21 8.93
C TYR A 121 -9.81 -6.00 10.22
N LEU A 122 -10.87 -5.66 10.95
CA LEU A 122 -11.28 -6.38 12.14
C LEU A 122 -12.20 -7.55 11.76
N PHE A 123 -11.86 -8.75 12.22
CA PHE A 123 -12.73 -9.92 12.17
C PHE A 123 -13.13 -10.24 13.61
N SER A 124 -14.41 -10.12 13.91
CA SER A 124 -15.01 -10.41 15.22
C SER A 124 -16.41 -11.00 15.06
N GLY A 125 -16.95 -11.55 16.16
CA GLY A 125 -18.30 -12.13 16.19
C GLY A 125 -18.58 -13.08 15.02
N LYS A 126 -19.53 -12.71 14.15
CA LYS A 126 -19.99 -13.52 13.00
C LYS A 126 -18.88 -13.87 12.01
N ASP A 127 -17.86 -13.03 11.88
CA ASP A 127 -16.75 -13.28 10.96
C ASP A 127 -15.89 -14.47 11.39
N LEU A 128 -15.95 -14.81 12.68
CA LEU A 128 -15.20 -15.89 13.32
C LEU A 128 -16.11 -17.03 13.76
N ALA A 129 -17.35 -17.08 13.24
CA ALA A 129 -18.32 -18.13 13.56
C ALA A 129 -17.79 -19.53 13.23
N SER A 130 -17.00 -19.66 12.15
CA SER A 130 -16.26 -20.88 11.83
C SER A 130 -14.93 -20.59 11.10
N PRO A 131 -14.00 -21.57 11.07
CA PRO A 131 -12.77 -21.45 10.29
C PRO A 131 -13.00 -21.22 8.78
N GLU A 132 -14.09 -21.76 8.22
CA GLU A 132 -14.46 -21.60 6.81
C GLU A 132 -14.95 -20.18 6.53
N VAL A 133 -15.81 -19.64 7.41
CA VAL A 133 -16.33 -18.27 7.27
C VAL A 133 -15.20 -17.25 7.26
N SER A 134 -14.28 -17.34 8.23
CA SER A 134 -13.14 -16.42 8.31
C SER A 134 -12.18 -16.57 7.13
N ARG A 135 -11.92 -17.79 6.67
CA ARG A 135 -11.12 -18.08 5.45
C ARG A 135 -11.74 -17.45 4.22
N ASP A 136 -13.03 -17.69 3.99
CA ASP A 136 -13.73 -17.23 2.78
C ASP A 136 -13.87 -15.71 2.76
N LYS A 137 -14.11 -15.10 3.94
CA LYS A 137 -14.07 -13.65 4.10
C LYS A 137 -12.71 -13.07 3.74
N LEU A 138 -11.62 -13.65 4.25
CA LEU A 138 -10.27 -13.18 3.93
C LEU A 138 -9.96 -13.32 2.44
N ILE A 139 -10.27 -14.46 1.82
CA ILE A 139 -10.02 -14.65 0.38
C ILE A 139 -10.83 -13.65 -0.47
N SER A 140 -12.11 -13.43 -0.13
CA SER A 140 -12.96 -12.44 -0.80
C SER A 140 -12.39 -11.01 -0.67
N LEU A 141 -11.90 -10.67 0.52
CA LEU A 141 -11.24 -9.39 0.77
C LEU A 141 -9.98 -9.23 -0.09
N LEU A 142 -9.09 -10.24 -0.11
CA LEU A 142 -7.85 -10.18 -0.88
C LEU A 142 -8.12 -10.05 -2.39
N ARG A 143 -9.10 -10.79 -2.91
CA ARG A 143 -9.50 -10.70 -4.32
C ARG A 143 -10.11 -9.35 -4.69
N SER A 144 -10.97 -8.80 -3.84
CA SER A 144 -11.59 -7.49 -4.11
C SER A 144 -10.56 -6.36 -4.08
N ARG A 145 -9.55 -6.44 -3.20
CA ARG A 145 -8.47 -5.46 -3.12
C ARG A 145 -7.49 -5.54 -4.30
N SER A 146 -7.34 -6.72 -4.92
CA SER A 146 -6.54 -6.87 -6.14
C SER A 146 -7.12 -6.13 -7.35
N HIS A 147 -8.35 -5.64 -7.31
CA HIS A 147 -8.96 -4.93 -8.43
C HIS A 147 -9.55 -3.61 -7.98
N MET A 148 -8.78 -2.53 -8.11
CA MET A 148 -9.18 -1.20 -7.68
C MET A 148 -9.15 -0.19 -8.83
N THR A 149 -10.05 0.78 -8.76
CA THR A 149 -9.98 2.00 -9.58
C THR A 149 -9.01 3.00 -8.94
N THR A 150 -8.58 4.01 -9.69
CA THR A 150 -7.84 5.16 -9.12
C THR A 150 -8.61 5.85 -8.03
N GLU A 151 -9.93 5.95 -8.18
CA GLU A 151 -10.82 6.48 -7.16
C GLU A 151 -10.78 5.64 -5.87
N GLY A 152 -10.84 4.30 -5.98
CA GLY A 152 -10.71 3.43 -4.82
C GLY A 152 -9.38 3.60 -4.09
N ILE A 153 -8.27 3.69 -4.84
CA ILE A 153 -6.93 3.92 -4.27
C ILE A 153 -6.85 5.31 -3.62
N SER A 154 -7.38 6.34 -4.29
CA SER A 154 -7.44 7.71 -3.76
C SER A 154 -8.23 7.78 -2.46
N ASN A 155 -9.36 7.09 -2.37
CA ASN A 155 -10.19 7.02 -1.17
C ASN A 155 -9.45 6.32 -0.01
N MET A 156 -8.69 5.27 -0.29
CA MET A 156 -7.85 4.62 0.73
C MET A 156 -6.78 5.57 1.28
N ILE A 157 -6.08 6.27 0.40
CA ILE A 157 -5.04 7.24 0.80
C ILE A 157 -5.66 8.41 1.58
N CYS A 158 -6.82 8.89 1.14
CA CYS A 158 -7.57 9.91 1.84
C CYS A 158 -7.95 9.44 3.26
N LYS A 159 -8.50 8.23 3.41
CA LYS A 159 -8.79 7.64 4.72
C LYS A 159 -7.56 7.54 5.61
N LEU A 160 -6.40 7.14 5.07
CA LEU A 160 -5.15 7.11 5.83
C LEU A 160 -4.72 8.51 6.30
N SER A 161 -4.83 9.50 5.42
CA SER A 161 -4.45 10.88 5.71
C SER A 161 -5.37 11.47 6.79
N SER A 162 -6.69 11.25 6.70
CA SER A 162 -7.67 11.65 7.73
C SER A 162 -7.44 10.98 9.08
N ALA A 163 -6.97 9.72 9.09
CA ALA A 163 -6.65 9.00 10.32
C ALA A 163 -5.29 9.41 10.92
N SER A 164 -4.49 10.19 10.19
CA SER A 164 -3.16 10.62 10.62
C SER A 164 -3.21 11.98 11.34
N PRO A 165 -2.30 12.25 12.30
CA PRO A 165 -2.20 13.55 12.93
C PRO A 165 -2.09 14.68 11.90
N MET A 166 -2.72 15.82 12.17
CA MET A 166 -2.73 16.99 11.27
C MET A 166 -3.34 16.75 9.89
N ASN A 167 -4.08 15.64 9.70
CA ASN A 167 -4.58 15.19 8.39
C ASN A 167 -3.46 15.02 7.35
N GLU A 168 -2.25 14.65 7.79
CA GLU A 168 -1.08 14.45 6.94
C GLU A 168 -0.41 13.11 7.23
N CYS A 169 -0.14 12.36 6.16
CA CYS A 169 0.59 11.12 6.20
C CYS A 169 1.92 11.27 5.44
N THR A 170 3.03 10.94 6.12
CA THR A 170 4.39 11.03 5.57
C THR A 170 5.00 9.65 5.37
N GLY A 171 5.71 9.45 4.26
CA GLY A 171 6.42 8.19 3.98
C GLY A 171 5.51 7.04 3.58
N MET A 172 4.34 7.36 3.00
CA MET A 172 3.41 6.37 2.48
C MET A 172 3.93 5.81 1.14
N SER A 173 3.76 4.51 0.94
CA SER A 173 4.18 3.85 -0.30
C SER A 173 3.16 2.83 -0.78
N LEU A 174 3.06 2.66 -2.08
CA LEU A 174 2.28 1.59 -2.68
C LEU A 174 2.79 1.22 -4.09
N SER A 175 2.55 -0.02 -4.47
CA SER A 175 2.86 -0.57 -5.78
C SER A 175 1.59 -0.98 -6.52
N LEU A 176 1.50 -0.58 -7.79
CA LEU A 176 0.38 -0.85 -8.69
C LEU A 176 0.85 -1.66 -9.89
N PHE A 177 0.00 -2.56 -10.35
CA PHE A 177 0.15 -3.29 -11.60
C PHE A 177 -1.01 -2.90 -12.53
N PRO A 178 -0.81 -1.97 -13.48
CA PRO A 178 -1.82 -1.68 -14.49
C PRO A 178 -2.06 -2.93 -15.35
N ASP A 179 -3.26 -3.06 -15.90
CA ASP A 179 -3.47 -4.02 -16.98
C ASP A 179 -2.54 -3.70 -18.17
N CYS A 180 -2.08 -4.71 -18.89
CA CYS A 180 -1.14 -4.52 -20.00
C CYS A 180 -1.68 -3.63 -21.14
N GLN A 181 -2.98 -3.31 -21.09
CA GLN A 181 -3.67 -2.45 -22.06
C GLN A 181 -3.78 -1.00 -21.58
N PHE A 182 -3.48 -0.71 -20.32
CA PHE A 182 -3.71 0.59 -19.69
C PHE A 182 -5.12 1.12 -19.97
N SER A 183 -6.13 0.27 -19.81
CA SER A 183 -7.50 0.55 -20.29
C SER A 183 -8.15 1.82 -19.68
N GLY A 184 -7.63 2.32 -18.55
CA GLY A 184 -8.05 3.57 -17.90
C GLY A 184 -7.21 4.80 -18.23
N ALA A 185 -6.16 4.67 -19.04
CA ALA A 185 -5.22 5.75 -19.32
C ALA A 185 -5.64 6.56 -20.56
N THR A 186 -6.18 7.76 -20.34
CA THR A 186 -6.59 8.65 -21.45
C THR A 186 -5.65 9.85 -21.61
N ARG A 187 -5.46 10.30 -22.85
CA ARG A 187 -4.66 11.49 -23.15
C ARG A 187 -5.31 12.78 -22.64
N GLU A 188 -6.62 12.76 -22.41
CA GLU A 188 -7.40 13.91 -21.93
C GLU A 188 -6.91 14.44 -20.59
N ILE A 189 -6.28 13.59 -19.77
CA ILE A 189 -5.70 14.01 -18.49
C ILE A 189 -4.67 15.13 -18.65
N LEU A 190 -3.95 15.18 -19.79
CA LEU A 190 -3.01 16.27 -20.10
C LEU A 190 -3.70 17.63 -20.33
N ASN A 191 -5.01 17.64 -20.57
CA ASN A 191 -5.80 18.84 -20.79
C ASN A 191 -6.67 19.20 -19.58
N LEU A 192 -6.49 18.52 -18.44
CA LEU A 192 -7.24 18.81 -17.22
C LEU A 192 -7.05 20.28 -16.82
N GLN A 193 -8.16 20.99 -16.62
CA GLN A 193 -8.14 22.40 -16.28
C GLN A 193 -7.41 22.62 -14.94
N GLY A 194 -6.49 23.57 -14.91
CA GLY A 194 -5.65 23.86 -13.74
C GLY A 194 -4.39 22.99 -13.62
N GLU A 195 -4.35 21.80 -14.26
CA GLU A 195 -3.21 20.87 -14.18
C GLU A 195 -2.45 20.69 -15.51
N LYS A 196 -2.99 21.21 -16.62
CA LYS A 196 -2.42 21.06 -17.97
C LYS A 196 -0.92 21.37 -18.07
N GLU A 197 -0.50 22.51 -17.53
CA GLU A 197 0.92 22.92 -17.59
C GLU A 197 1.80 22.03 -16.72
N TYR A 198 1.32 21.69 -15.53
CA TYR A 198 1.99 20.81 -14.57
C TYR A 198 2.21 19.41 -15.15
N TYR A 199 1.14 18.74 -15.59
CA TYR A 199 1.21 17.43 -16.23
C TYR A 199 2.00 17.47 -17.54
N GLY A 200 1.83 18.52 -18.35
CA GLY A 200 2.59 18.72 -19.58
C GLY A 200 4.10 18.77 -19.34
N LYS A 201 4.55 19.55 -18.35
CA LYS A 201 5.97 19.70 -17.99
C LYS A 201 6.60 18.34 -17.66
N ILE A 202 5.95 17.55 -16.80
CA ILE A 202 6.43 16.21 -16.41
C ILE A 202 6.42 15.26 -17.62
N PHE A 203 5.30 15.22 -18.34
CA PHE A 203 5.08 14.32 -19.47
C PHE A 203 6.12 14.50 -20.58
N TYR A 204 6.22 15.73 -21.10
CA TYR A 204 7.16 16.04 -22.16
C TYR A 204 8.61 15.98 -21.66
N GLY A 205 8.86 16.34 -20.41
CA GLY A 205 10.17 16.21 -19.77
C GLY A 205 10.67 14.76 -19.77
N MET A 206 9.84 13.83 -19.29
CA MET A 206 10.20 12.42 -19.21
C MET A 206 10.34 11.76 -20.60
N LEU A 207 9.38 11.98 -21.50
CA LEU A 207 9.46 11.37 -22.84
C LEU A 207 10.62 11.92 -23.67
N ARG A 208 10.93 13.22 -23.55
CA ARG A 208 12.12 13.80 -24.18
C ARG A 208 13.39 13.16 -23.61
N LYS A 209 13.49 13.03 -22.28
CA LYS A 209 14.64 12.37 -21.64
C LYS A 209 14.86 10.95 -22.16
N ILE A 210 13.81 10.14 -22.25
CA ILE A 210 13.90 8.78 -22.82
C ILE A 210 14.42 8.84 -24.26
N LYS A 211 13.83 9.68 -25.11
CA LYS A 211 14.22 9.80 -26.52
C LYS A 211 15.67 10.27 -26.68
N ASP A 212 16.09 11.24 -25.88
CA ASP A 212 17.44 11.78 -25.90
C ASP A 212 18.46 10.72 -25.48
N GLU A 213 18.19 9.98 -24.40
CA GLU A 213 19.05 8.88 -23.96
C GLU A 213 19.14 7.77 -25.02
N ILE A 214 18.02 7.37 -25.64
CA ILE A 214 18.02 6.36 -26.71
C ILE A 214 18.79 6.84 -27.94
N ALA A 215 18.63 8.11 -28.33
CA ALA A 215 19.32 8.69 -29.48
C ALA A 215 20.81 8.99 -29.20
N GLY A 216 21.28 8.81 -27.96
CA GLY A 216 22.63 9.19 -27.57
C GLY A 216 22.83 10.70 -27.43
N ARG A 217 21.76 11.49 -27.35
CA ARG A 217 21.80 12.92 -27.01
C ARG A 217 21.94 13.11 -25.50
N ASN A 218 23.02 12.57 -24.94
CA ASN A 218 23.35 12.64 -23.52
C ASN A 218 24.81 13.06 -23.33
N GLU A 219 25.23 13.24 -22.07
CA GLU A 219 26.57 13.72 -21.71
C GLU A 219 27.73 12.82 -22.21
N TYR A 220 27.45 11.57 -22.60
CA TYR A 220 28.45 10.65 -23.17
C TYR A 220 28.38 10.56 -24.69
N ASN A 221 27.39 11.19 -25.33
CA ASN A 221 27.11 11.04 -26.76
C ASN A 221 26.94 9.57 -27.20
N LEU A 222 26.39 8.73 -26.31
CA LEU A 222 26.24 7.28 -26.55
C LEU A 222 24.78 6.83 -26.37
N PRO A 223 24.18 6.16 -27.37
CA PRO A 223 22.85 5.55 -27.27
C PRO A 223 22.73 4.64 -26.06
N GLN A 224 21.65 4.83 -25.29
CA GLN A 224 21.31 3.99 -24.15
C GLN A 224 20.42 2.82 -24.57
N THR A 225 20.61 1.68 -23.90
CA THR A 225 19.78 0.49 -24.08
C THR A 225 18.65 0.43 -23.05
N ILE A 226 17.77 -0.56 -23.19
CA ILE A 226 16.65 -0.78 -22.26
C ILE A 226 17.10 -1.02 -20.81
N SER A 227 18.33 -1.48 -20.60
CA SER A 227 18.87 -1.72 -19.26
C SER A 227 19.42 -0.46 -18.58
N SER A 228 19.37 0.70 -19.26
CA SER A 228 19.87 1.96 -18.73
C SER A 228 19.17 2.36 -17.43
N ARG A 229 19.94 3.01 -16.55
CA ARG A 229 19.45 3.62 -15.30
C ARG A 229 19.16 5.12 -15.47
N ARG A 230 19.37 5.66 -16.67
CA ARG A 230 19.39 7.11 -16.98
C ARG A 230 18.03 7.67 -17.40
N PHE A 231 17.01 6.82 -17.52
CA PHE A 231 15.65 7.25 -17.78
C PHE A 231 15.03 7.82 -16.50
N ILE A 232 15.48 9.03 -16.14
CA ILE A 232 15.09 9.74 -14.92
C ILE A 232 14.72 11.18 -15.25
N HIS A 233 13.55 11.61 -14.79
CA HIS A 233 13.09 12.98 -14.80
C HIS A 233 12.91 13.48 -13.37
N THR A 234 13.42 14.68 -13.09
CA THR A 234 13.26 15.37 -11.82
C THR A 234 12.81 16.81 -12.05
N ASN A 235 12.07 17.35 -11.09
CA ASN A 235 11.67 18.76 -11.07
C ASN A 235 11.30 19.22 -9.64
N ASP A 236 10.92 20.48 -9.52
CA ASP A 236 10.52 21.19 -8.30
C ASP A 236 9.01 21.08 -7.97
N SER A 237 8.25 20.34 -8.75
CA SER A 237 6.79 20.23 -8.63
C SER A 237 6.37 19.14 -7.62
N CYS A 238 5.04 18.95 -7.46
CA CYS A 238 4.47 17.97 -6.53
C CYS A 238 4.91 16.53 -6.87
N ILE A 239 4.77 16.09 -8.12
CA ILE A 239 5.44 14.90 -8.65
C ILE A 239 6.87 15.29 -9.03
N SER A 240 7.79 15.06 -8.10
CA SER A 240 9.16 15.57 -8.17
C SER A 240 10.13 14.63 -8.88
N LEU A 241 9.81 13.34 -8.97
CA LEU A 241 10.67 12.33 -9.60
C LEU A 241 9.84 11.28 -10.34
N VAL A 242 10.28 10.96 -11.56
CA VAL A 242 9.87 9.79 -12.32
C VAL A 242 11.13 9.08 -12.79
N HIS A 243 11.36 7.86 -12.32
CA HIS A 243 12.50 7.04 -12.68
C HIS A 243 12.02 5.70 -13.22
N THR A 244 12.55 5.27 -14.36
CA THR A 244 12.15 4.00 -14.96
C THR A 244 13.31 3.07 -15.19
N ILE A 245 13.14 1.82 -14.81
CA ILE A 245 14.11 0.75 -14.97
C ILE A 245 13.40 -0.46 -15.57
N CYS A 246 13.98 -1.06 -16.60
CA CYS A 246 13.47 -2.32 -17.15
C CYS A 246 14.44 -3.46 -16.84
N ARG A 247 13.97 -4.52 -16.18
CA ARG A 247 14.72 -5.75 -15.87
C ARG A 247 13.79 -6.94 -16.08
N GLU A 248 14.32 -8.02 -16.66
CA GLU A 248 13.57 -9.29 -16.81
C GLU A 248 12.18 -9.08 -17.44
N GLU A 249 12.12 -8.30 -18.52
CA GLU A 249 10.89 -7.92 -19.23
C GLU A 249 9.82 -7.20 -18.36
N THR A 250 10.21 -6.74 -17.17
CA THR A 250 9.40 -5.93 -16.26
C THR A 250 9.89 -4.50 -16.27
N LEU A 251 9.01 -3.58 -16.63
CA LEU A 251 9.23 -2.14 -16.52
C LEU A 251 8.76 -1.65 -15.15
N ASP A 252 9.70 -1.21 -14.33
CA ASP A 252 9.43 -0.52 -13.08
C ASP A 252 9.40 1.00 -13.32
N VAL A 253 8.28 1.63 -12.99
CA VAL A 253 8.07 3.07 -13.04
C VAL A 253 7.95 3.58 -11.61
N HIS A 254 9.02 4.16 -11.09
CA HIS A 254 9.08 4.73 -9.75
C HIS A 254 8.74 6.21 -9.79
N VAL A 255 7.71 6.61 -9.06
CA VAL A 255 7.25 8.00 -8.95
C VAL A 255 7.33 8.43 -7.49
N VAL A 256 7.88 9.62 -7.25
CA VAL A 256 7.89 10.26 -5.94
C VAL A 256 7.04 11.53 -6.01
N ALA A 257 5.99 11.55 -5.20
CA ALA A 257 5.21 12.75 -4.92
C ALA A 257 5.76 13.40 -3.64
N ARG A 258 6.40 14.56 -3.78
CA ARG A 258 6.89 15.36 -2.65
C ARG A 258 5.74 15.81 -1.75
N SER A 259 4.62 16.17 -2.36
CA SER A 259 3.42 16.66 -1.69
C SER A 259 2.21 16.42 -2.58
N THR A 260 1.07 16.02 -2.02
CA THR A 260 -0.20 15.91 -2.76
C THR A 260 -1.40 16.21 -1.87
N ASN A 261 -2.35 17.00 -2.38
CA ASN A 261 -3.65 17.17 -1.75
C ASN A 261 -4.52 15.96 -2.11
N VAL A 262 -4.75 15.09 -1.13
CA VAL A 262 -5.40 13.79 -1.36
C VAL A 262 -6.89 13.89 -1.69
N LEU A 263 -7.54 14.99 -1.30
CA LEU A 263 -8.98 15.17 -1.51
C LEU A 263 -9.29 15.65 -2.93
N GLU A 264 -8.49 16.57 -3.46
CA GLU A 264 -8.78 17.25 -4.73
C GLU A 264 -7.95 16.75 -5.90
N LYS A 265 -6.69 16.38 -5.68
CA LYS A 265 -5.70 16.20 -6.75
C LYS A 265 -5.30 14.76 -6.98
N LEU A 266 -5.25 13.96 -5.93
CA LEU A 266 -4.66 12.63 -5.97
C LEU A 266 -5.29 11.70 -7.02
N ARG A 267 -6.62 11.70 -7.18
CA ARG A 267 -7.26 10.90 -8.24
C ARG A 267 -6.70 11.25 -9.62
N HIS A 268 -6.63 12.54 -9.93
CA HIS A 268 -6.10 13.04 -11.20
C HIS A 268 -4.61 12.73 -11.35
N ASP A 269 -3.83 12.84 -10.28
CA ASP A 269 -2.41 12.46 -10.28
C ASP A 269 -2.24 10.97 -10.60
N LEU A 270 -3.08 10.10 -10.03
CA LEU A 270 -3.05 8.65 -10.31
C LEU A 270 -3.44 8.32 -11.75
N ASP A 271 -4.44 9.02 -12.31
CA ASP A 271 -4.84 8.88 -13.72
C ASP A 271 -3.70 9.35 -14.64
N PHE A 272 -3.06 10.48 -14.31
CA PHE A 272 -1.90 11.01 -15.03
C PHE A 272 -0.71 10.05 -14.98
N ILE A 273 -0.38 9.50 -13.81
CA ILE A 273 0.75 8.59 -13.65
C ILE A 273 0.55 7.29 -14.45
N GLN A 274 -0.67 6.75 -14.49
CA GLN A 274 -0.97 5.62 -15.38
C GLN A 274 -0.78 5.98 -16.85
N TYR A 275 -1.30 7.13 -17.28
CA TYR A 275 -1.13 7.58 -18.65
C TYR A 275 0.35 7.76 -19.00
N LEU A 276 1.12 8.44 -18.16
CA LEU A 276 2.56 8.58 -18.32
C LEU A 276 3.26 7.22 -18.42
N SER A 277 2.94 6.29 -17.51
CA SER A 277 3.51 4.94 -17.48
C SER A 277 3.21 4.16 -18.77
N SER A 278 2.00 4.29 -19.33
CA SER A 278 1.63 3.70 -20.62
C SER A 278 2.50 4.23 -21.76
N GLN A 279 2.77 5.54 -21.79
CA GLN A 279 3.56 6.14 -22.84
C GLN A 279 5.04 5.78 -22.70
N ILE A 280 5.56 5.72 -21.46
CA ILE A 280 6.92 5.24 -21.19
C ILE A 280 7.06 3.79 -21.65
N SER A 281 6.12 2.92 -21.28
CA SER A 281 6.10 1.54 -21.72
C SER A 281 6.11 1.44 -23.24
N ARG A 282 5.29 2.23 -23.95
CA ARG A 282 5.25 2.23 -25.41
C ARG A 282 6.57 2.68 -26.05
N GLU A 283 7.22 3.70 -25.49
CA GLU A 283 8.52 4.16 -26.02
C GLU A 283 9.63 3.14 -25.76
N LEU A 284 9.68 2.55 -24.57
CA LEU A 284 10.70 1.57 -24.19
C LEU A 284 10.49 0.20 -24.84
N SER A 285 9.24 -0.17 -25.16
CA SER A 285 8.92 -1.39 -25.92
C SER A 285 9.54 -1.42 -27.33
N LYS A 286 10.02 -0.28 -27.84
CA LYS A 286 10.77 -0.21 -29.11
C LYS A 286 12.17 -0.83 -28.98
N LEU A 287 12.71 -0.94 -27.77
CA LEU A 287 14.05 -1.49 -27.50
C LEU A 287 13.99 -2.97 -27.12
N SER A 288 12.96 -3.39 -26.38
CA SER A 288 12.76 -4.79 -26.05
C SER A 288 11.30 -5.08 -25.71
N LYS A 289 10.93 -6.36 -25.70
CA LYS A 289 9.62 -6.79 -25.20
C LYS A 289 9.48 -6.46 -23.72
N ILE A 290 8.38 -5.80 -23.36
CA ILE A 290 7.94 -5.57 -21.98
C ILE A 290 6.70 -6.44 -21.75
N LYS A 291 6.77 -7.34 -20.78
CA LYS A 291 5.67 -8.24 -20.41
C LYS A 291 4.85 -7.70 -19.25
N LYS A 292 5.49 -6.94 -18.35
CA LYS A 292 4.88 -6.46 -17.12
C LYS A 292 5.28 -5.02 -16.85
N VAL A 293 4.37 -4.23 -16.31
CA VAL A 293 4.66 -2.88 -15.81
C VAL A 293 4.29 -2.81 -14.34
N GLN A 294 5.19 -2.29 -13.51
CA GLN A 294 4.97 -1.98 -12.11
C GLN A 294 5.08 -0.47 -11.94
N ILE A 295 4.11 0.14 -11.25
CA ILE A 295 4.18 1.55 -10.86
C ILE A 295 4.39 1.58 -9.35
N ARG A 296 5.55 2.06 -8.89
CA ARG A 296 5.84 2.29 -7.47
C ARG A 296 5.63 3.76 -7.15
N LEU A 297 4.74 4.04 -6.19
CA LEU A 297 4.45 5.39 -5.74
C LEU A 297 4.96 5.58 -4.32
N ASN A 298 5.73 6.63 -4.11
CA ASN A 298 6.12 7.11 -2.78
C ASN A 298 5.56 8.51 -2.57
N PHE A 299 4.88 8.71 -1.46
CA PHE A 299 4.34 10.00 -1.05
C PHE A 299 5.10 10.48 0.18
N ASN A 300 5.86 11.55 0.01
CA ASN A 300 6.59 12.16 1.12
C ASN A 300 5.64 12.91 2.05
N SER A 301 4.62 13.56 1.49
CA SER A 301 3.53 14.23 2.20
C SER A 301 2.22 14.02 1.42
N ALA A 302 1.29 13.29 2.01
CA ALA A 302 -0.09 13.14 1.54
C ALA A 302 -0.98 13.82 2.57
N HIS A 303 -1.60 14.95 2.21
CA HIS A 303 -2.31 15.80 3.17
C HIS A 303 -3.70 16.17 2.68
N ILE A 304 -4.58 16.47 3.63
CA ILE A 304 -5.89 17.07 3.37
C ILE A 304 -5.78 18.53 3.79
N LEU A 305 -5.88 19.43 2.82
CA LEU A 305 -6.11 20.83 3.12
C LEU A 305 -7.53 20.93 3.68
N SER A 306 -7.68 21.09 4.99
CA SER A 306 -8.93 21.60 5.53
C SER A 306 -9.14 22.98 4.92
N ALA A 307 -10.38 23.31 4.55
CA ALA A 307 -10.72 24.70 4.32
C ALA A 307 -10.35 25.45 5.60
N ILE A 308 -9.22 26.17 5.57
CA ILE A 308 -8.88 27.13 6.59
C ILE A 308 -10.07 28.07 6.61
N ASN A 309 -10.89 28.00 7.66
CA ASN A 309 -11.90 29.02 7.91
C ASN A 309 -11.11 30.34 7.98
N PRO A 310 -11.28 31.29 7.04
CA PRO A 310 -10.47 32.51 7.02
C PRO A 310 -10.98 33.53 8.05
N LYS A 311 -11.31 33.06 9.25
CA LYS A 311 -11.75 33.87 10.39
C LYS A 311 -11.12 33.34 11.67
N GLY A 312 -9.86 33.71 11.87
CA GLY A 312 -9.25 33.97 13.17
C GLY A 312 -8.95 35.45 13.22
#